data_AF-A0A0J7KRP5-F1
#
_entry.id   AF-A0A0J7KRP5-F1
#
_cell.length_a   1.000
_cell.length_b   1.000
_cell.length_c   1.000
_cell.angle_alpha   90.00
_cell.angle_beta   90.00
_cell.angle_gamma   90.00
#
_symmetry.space_group_name_H-M   'P 1'
#
loop_
_entity.id
_entity.type
_entity.pdbx_description
1 polymer ?
#
loop_
_entity_poly.entity_id
_entity_poly.type
_entity_poly.pdbx_seq_one_letter_code
_entity_poly.pdbx_strand_id
1 'polypeptide(L)'
;MEEEKGASNAQILWSACQSLARAVKITSPDVTIRPLEHEIKAVSKAAPKEDPLVCAAIRSIPEEAAKRGVFPEDALRERFLKVENVARRLAMVPEEGAALPIYLLSYLQSFLIIKTANPIPKKELEDEPIDVNSLNTYDILQRAR
;
A
#
# COMPACT_ATOMS: atom_id res chain seq x y z
N MET A 1 -27.33 -4.52 36.13
CA MET A 1 -25.93 -4.44 36.59
C MET A 1 -24.96 -5.24 35.69
N GLU A 2 -25.24 -6.49 35.31
CA GLU A 2 -24.38 -7.23 34.36
C GLU A 2 -24.48 -6.70 32.92
N GLU A 3 -25.67 -6.33 32.46
CA GLU A 3 -25.89 -5.73 31.13
C GLU A 3 -25.17 -4.38 30.97
N GLU A 4 -25.17 -3.55 32.02
CA GLU A 4 -24.46 -2.25 32.03
C GLU A 4 -22.94 -2.43 31.96
N LYS A 5 -22.39 -3.45 32.62
CA LYS A 5 -20.96 -3.80 32.52
C LYS A 5 -20.60 -4.30 31.13
N GLY A 6 -21.46 -5.12 30.51
CA GLY A 6 -21.30 -5.57 29.14
C GLY A 6 -21.29 -4.41 28.14
N ALA A 7 -22.26 -3.48 28.27
CA ALA A 7 -22.35 -2.29 27.43
C ALA A 7 -21.12 -1.37 27.59
N SER A 8 -20.63 -1.18 28.82
CA SER A 8 -19.44 -0.38 29.08
C SER A 8 -18.18 -1.00 28.46
N ASN A 9 -17.99 -2.31 28.58
CA ASN A 9 -16.84 -3.02 28.00
C ASN A 9 -16.85 -2.93 26.47
N ALA A 10 -18.02 -3.08 25.85
CA ALA A 10 -18.17 -2.96 24.40
C ALA A 10 -17.82 -1.54 23.89
N GLN A 11 -18.18 -0.49 24.64
CA GLN A 11 -17.80 0.89 24.31
C GLN A 11 -16.29 1.11 24.39
N ILE A 12 -15.64 0.56 25.42
CA ILE A 12 -14.18 0.65 25.58
C ILE A 12 -13.47 -0.07 24.43
N LEU A 13 -13.91 -1.28 24.08
CA LEU A 13 -13.38 -2.04 22.95
C LEU A 13 -13.55 -1.28 21.63
N TRP A 14 -14.74 -0.74 21.38
CA TRP A 14 -15.02 0.07 20.19
C TRP A 14 -14.08 1.28 20.10
N SER A 15 -13.87 2.00 21.20
CA SER A 15 -12.99 3.17 21.24
C SER A 15 -11.51 2.81 20.98
N ALA A 16 -11.05 1.64 21.47
CA ALA A 16 -9.73 1.12 21.20
C ALA A 16 -9.56 0.75 19.71
N CYS A 17 -10.54 0.06 19.12
CA CYS A 17 -10.55 -0.27 17.70
C CYS A 17 -10.57 0.99 16.81
N GLN A 18 -11.34 2.02 17.19
CA GLN A 18 -11.37 3.29 16.47
C GLN A 18 -10.02 4.01 16.54
N SER A 19 -9.33 3.95 17.69
CA SER A 19 -7.99 4.53 17.83
C SER A 19 -6.98 3.81 16.94
N LEU A 20 -7.04 2.47 16.87
CA LEU A 20 -6.21 1.67 15.97
C LEU A 20 -6.51 1.99 14.49
N ALA A 21 -7.80 2.06 14.11
CA ALA A 21 -8.21 2.37 12.75
C ALA A 21 -7.72 3.76 12.30
N ARG A 22 -7.77 4.75 13.20
CA ARG A 22 -7.20 6.09 12.94
C ARG A 22 -5.69 6.04 12.81
N ALA A 23 -5.00 5.25 13.63
CA ALA A 23 -3.54 5.09 13.55
C ALA A 23 -3.07 4.53 12.20
N VAL A 24 -3.87 3.64 11.59
CA VAL A 24 -3.59 3.04 10.27
C VAL A 24 -3.93 4.00 9.13
N LYS A 25 -4.98 4.82 9.28
CA LYS A 25 -5.50 5.72 8.24
C LYS A 25 -4.92 7.14 8.29
N ILE A 26 -3.79 7.38 8.97
CA ILE A 26 -3.24 8.74 9.08
C ILE A 26 -2.86 9.26 7.69
N THR A 27 -3.67 10.16 7.14
CA THR A 27 -3.36 10.89 5.91
C THR A 27 -2.65 12.19 6.28
N SER A 28 -1.36 12.13 6.58
CA SER A 28 -0.51 13.32 6.75
C SER A 28 0.51 13.42 5.60
N PRO A 29 0.79 14.64 5.10
CA PRO A 29 1.73 14.87 4.00
C PRO A 29 3.18 14.53 4.40
N ASP A 30 3.53 14.71 5.67
CA ASP A 30 4.72 14.10 6.26
C ASP A 30 4.33 12.72 6.78
N VAL A 31 4.69 11.69 6.01
CA VAL A 31 4.34 10.29 6.29
C VAL A 31 5.22 9.77 7.42
N THR A 32 4.97 10.21 8.64
CA THR A 32 5.60 9.65 9.83
C THR A 32 4.83 8.40 10.23
N ILE A 33 5.38 7.23 9.88
CA ILE A 33 4.87 5.97 10.38
C ILE A 33 5.10 5.93 11.89
N ARG A 34 4.07 5.53 12.64
CA ARG A 34 4.19 5.30 14.08
C ARG A 34 3.94 3.83 14.41
N PRO A 35 4.61 3.29 15.45
CA PRO A 35 4.32 1.95 15.97
C PRO A 35 2.84 1.79 16.35
N LEU A 36 2.25 0.63 16.07
CA LEU A 36 0.85 0.30 16.40
C LEU A 36 0.72 -0.53 17.69
N GLU A 37 1.85 -0.87 18.32
CA GLU A 37 1.92 -1.76 19.47
C GLU A 37 1.09 -1.24 20.67
N HIS A 38 1.05 0.08 20.86
CA HIS A 38 0.27 0.69 21.95
C HIS A 38 -1.24 0.50 21.73
N GLU A 39 -1.72 0.72 20.50
CA GLU A 39 -3.11 0.57 20.11
C GLU A 39 -3.54 -0.90 20.11
N ILE A 40 -2.69 -1.81 19.66
CA ILE A 40 -2.94 -3.26 19.71
C ILE A 40 -3.05 -3.74 21.16
N LYS A 41 -2.16 -3.28 22.05
CA LYS A 41 -2.25 -3.56 23.51
C LYS A 41 -3.50 -2.97 24.15
N ALA A 42 -3.99 -1.81 23.67
CA ALA A 42 -5.23 -1.23 24.15
C ALA A 42 -6.44 -2.10 23.76
N VAL A 43 -6.48 -2.61 22.52
CA VAL A 43 -7.52 -3.55 22.06
C VAL A 43 -7.46 -4.86 22.85
N SER A 44 -6.27 -5.40 23.11
CA SER A 44 -6.12 -6.65 23.88
C SER A 44 -6.59 -6.51 25.34
N LYS A 45 -6.44 -5.32 25.94
CA LYS A 45 -6.88 -5.04 27.32
C LYS A 45 -8.38 -4.72 27.42
N ALA A 46 -8.93 -4.13 26.37
CA ALA A 46 -10.35 -3.74 26.30
C ALA A 46 -11.27 -4.94 26.03
N ALA A 47 -10.75 -5.99 25.41
CA ALA A 47 -11.51 -7.19 25.12
C ALA A 47 -11.93 -7.93 26.39
N PRO A 48 -13.13 -8.53 26.43
CA PRO A 48 -13.49 -9.50 27.45
C PRO A 48 -12.43 -10.61 27.53
N LYS A 49 -12.23 -11.17 28.73
CA LYS A 49 -11.21 -12.22 28.97
C LYS A 49 -11.26 -13.28 27.86
N GLU A 50 -10.21 -13.31 27.04
CA GLU A 50 -9.95 -14.32 26.02
C GLU A 50 -11.06 -14.47 24.95
N ASP A 51 -11.64 -13.36 24.48
CA ASP A 51 -12.48 -13.41 23.28
C ASP A 51 -11.69 -14.05 22.10
N PRO A 52 -12.10 -15.25 21.62
CA PRO A 52 -11.38 -15.97 20.58
C PRO A 52 -11.20 -15.15 19.30
N LEU A 53 -12.19 -14.30 18.97
CA LEU A 53 -12.18 -13.49 17.76
C LEU A 53 -11.10 -12.40 17.85
N VAL A 54 -11.05 -11.69 18.99
CA VAL A 54 -10.07 -10.62 19.20
C VAL A 54 -8.66 -11.20 19.30
N CYS A 55 -8.50 -12.34 19.99
CA CYS A 55 -7.20 -13.02 20.05
C CYS A 55 -6.72 -13.49 18.67
N ALA A 56 -7.59 -14.05 17.84
CA ALA A 56 -7.24 -14.46 16.48
C ALA A 56 -6.85 -13.26 15.60
N ALA A 57 -7.61 -12.16 15.69
CA ALA A 57 -7.33 -10.94 14.93
C ALA A 57 -6.02 -10.26 15.36
N ILE A 58 -5.67 -10.27 16.64
CA ILE A 58 -4.38 -9.71 17.10
C ILE A 58 -3.21 -10.60 16.66
N ARG A 59 -3.37 -11.93 16.70
CA ARG A 59 -2.34 -12.89 16.29
C ARG A 59 -2.08 -12.90 14.78
N SER A 60 -3.06 -12.48 13.96
CA SER A 60 -2.87 -12.37 12.51
C SER A 60 -2.08 -11.13 12.08
N ILE A 61 -1.88 -10.16 12.98
CA ILE A 61 -1.09 -8.96 12.68
C ILE A 61 0.40 -9.30 12.69
N PRO A 62 1.15 -9.05 11.60
CA PRO A 62 2.59 -9.26 11.58
C PRO A 62 3.32 -8.40 12.61
N GLU A 63 4.34 -8.97 13.28
CA GLU A 63 5.13 -8.22 14.27
C GLU A 63 5.80 -6.97 13.68
N GLU A 64 6.22 -7.04 12.42
CA GLU A 64 6.82 -5.91 11.71
C GLU A 64 5.84 -4.74 11.59
N ALA A 65 4.56 -5.02 11.28
CA ALA A 65 3.51 -4.01 11.22
C ALA A 65 3.20 -3.41 12.60
N ALA A 66 3.29 -4.20 13.67
CA ALA A 66 3.08 -3.72 15.03
C ALA A 66 4.21 -2.78 15.50
N LYS A 67 5.48 -3.16 15.25
CA LYS A 67 6.66 -2.41 15.72
C LYS A 67 6.96 -1.18 14.86
N ARG A 68 6.90 -1.31 13.53
CA ARG A 68 7.20 -0.22 12.60
C ARG A 68 5.99 0.67 12.34
N GLY A 69 4.80 0.07 12.29
CA GLY A 69 3.58 0.66 11.74
C GLY A 69 3.43 0.42 10.24
N VAL A 70 2.33 0.92 9.69
CA VAL A 70 1.89 0.67 8.31
C VAL A 70 1.76 1.99 7.56
N PHE A 71 2.15 1.99 6.28
CA PHE A 71 1.90 3.13 5.41
C PHE A 71 0.43 3.18 5.01
N PRO A 72 -0.22 4.35 5.10
CA PRO A 72 -1.58 4.51 4.60
C PRO A 72 -1.61 4.35 3.08
N GLU A 73 -2.76 3.93 2.55
CA GLU A 73 -2.97 3.73 1.11
C GLU A 73 -2.61 4.98 0.30
N ASP A 74 -3.02 6.17 0.78
CA ASP A 74 -2.75 7.44 0.11
C ASP A 74 -1.24 7.73 -0.02
N ALA A 75 -0.47 7.45 1.03
CA ALA A 75 0.99 7.63 0.99
C ALA A 75 1.66 6.64 0.04
N LEU A 76 1.20 5.39 0.01
CA LEU A 76 1.69 4.40 -0.94
C LEU A 76 1.37 4.80 -2.38
N ARG A 77 0.15 5.31 -2.62
CA ARG A 77 -0.28 5.82 -3.93
C ARG A 77 0.59 7.00 -4.37
N GLU A 78 0.83 7.98 -3.50
CA GLU A 78 1.68 9.13 -3.85
C GLU A 78 3.13 8.72 -4.14
N ARG A 79 3.68 7.80 -3.33
CA ARG A 79 5.02 7.24 -3.58
C ARG A 79 5.07 6.47 -4.89
N PHE A 80 4.03 5.71 -5.21
CA PHE A 80 3.94 4.98 -6.47
C PHE A 80 3.94 5.94 -7.67
N LEU A 81 3.20 7.05 -7.62
CA LEU A 81 3.22 8.07 -8.69
C LEU A 81 4.63 8.67 -8.90
N LYS A 82 5.40 8.85 -7.82
CA LYS A 82 6.80 9.29 -7.91
C LYS A 82 7.68 8.23 -8.58
N VAL A 83 7.53 6.96 -8.20
CA VAL A 83 8.26 5.84 -8.81
C VAL A 83 7.89 5.68 -10.28
N GLU A 84 6.61 5.73 -10.63
CA GLU A 84 6.10 5.67 -12.00
C GLU A 84 6.72 6.77 -12.88
N ASN A 85 6.83 7.99 -12.34
CA ASN A 85 7.47 9.09 -13.06
C ASN A 85 8.95 8.85 -13.33
N VAL A 86 9.69 8.29 -12.37
CA VAL A 86 11.11 7.96 -12.54
C VAL A 86 11.29 6.80 -13.53
N ALA A 87 10.53 5.72 -13.35
CA ALA A 87 10.56 4.56 -14.24
C ALA A 87 10.23 4.95 -15.68
N ARG A 88 9.24 5.83 -15.89
CA ARG A 88 8.88 6.34 -17.23
C ARG A 88 10.01 7.13 -17.88
N ARG A 89 10.73 7.95 -17.10
CA ARG A 89 11.87 8.74 -17.59
C ARG A 89 13.05 7.87 -17.99
N LEU A 90 13.18 6.70 -17.38
CA LEU A 90 14.29 5.77 -17.57
C LEU A 90 13.90 4.51 -18.35
N ALA A 91 12.73 4.49 -18.99
CA ALA A 91 12.18 3.28 -19.61
C ALA A 91 13.01 2.73 -20.78
N MET A 92 13.88 3.53 -21.41
CA MET A 92 14.83 3.04 -22.43
C MET A 92 16.14 2.48 -21.86
N VAL A 93 16.40 2.68 -20.57
CA VAL A 93 17.68 2.32 -19.95
C VAL A 93 17.63 0.84 -19.54
N PRO A 94 18.53 -0.02 -20.07
CA PRO A 94 18.59 -1.44 -19.71
C PRO A 94 19.10 -1.63 -18.27
N GLU A 95 18.91 -2.83 -17.73
CA GLU A 95 19.28 -3.18 -16.34
C GLU A 95 20.78 -3.00 -16.06
N GLU A 96 21.63 -3.26 -17.05
CA GLU A 96 23.09 -3.13 -16.97
C GLU A 96 23.57 -1.66 -16.99
N GLY A 97 22.66 -0.71 -17.19
CA GLY A 97 22.95 0.70 -17.38
C GLY A 97 23.29 1.06 -18.82
N ALA A 98 23.40 2.36 -19.11
CA ALA A 98 23.61 2.88 -20.46
C ALA A 98 24.71 3.95 -20.52
N ALA A 99 25.09 4.34 -21.73
CA ALA A 99 25.88 5.55 -21.92
C ALA A 99 25.04 6.80 -21.59
N LEU A 100 25.67 7.88 -21.10
CA LEU A 100 24.99 9.14 -20.74
C LEU A 100 24.04 9.70 -21.82
N PRO A 101 24.36 9.64 -23.14
CA PRO A 101 23.45 10.11 -24.17
C PRO A 101 22.11 9.35 -24.19
N ILE A 102 22.11 8.07 -23.81
CA ILE A 102 20.89 7.25 -23.76
C ILE A 102 19.97 7.72 -22.63
N TYR A 103 20.51 8.12 -21.49
CA TYR A 103 19.71 8.73 -20.41
C TYR A 103 19.04 10.04 -20.86
N LEU A 104 19.78 10.89 -21.58
CA LEU A 104 19.24 12.14 -22.13
C LEU A 104 18.10 11.85 -23.13
N LEU A 105 18.32 10.90 -24.03
CA LEU A 105 17.32 10.47 -25.02
C LEU A 105 16.09 9.86 -24.34
N SER A 106 16.27 9.00 -23.35
CA SER A 106 15.18 8.41 -22.56
C SER A 106 14.34 9.50 -21.88
N TYR A 107 14.98 10.51 -21.32
CA TYR A 107 14.28 11.63 -20.69
C TYR A 107 13.47 12.44 -21.72
N LEU A 108 14.05 12.77 -22.87
CA LEU A 108 13.36 13.48 -23.96
C LEU A 108 12.19 12.66 -24.52
N GLN A 109 12.41 11.37 -24.79
CA GLN A 109 11.39 10.47 -25.29
C GLN A 109 10.20 10.36 -24.31
N SER A 110 10.47 10.29 -23.01
CA SER A 110 9.44 10.20 -21.98
C SER A 110 8.46 11.39 -21.97
N PHE A 111 8.89 12.55 -22.46
CA PHE A 111 8.06 13.75 -22.63
C PHE A 111 7.20 13.72 -23.90
N LEU A 112 7.66 13.04 -24.95
CA LEU A 112 7.00 12.98 -26.26
C LEU A 112 5.99 11.83 -26.36
N ILE A 113 6.17 10.77 -25.56
CA ILE A 113 5.24 9.62 -25.55
C ILE A 113 3.92 10.02 -24.88
N ILE A 114 2.84 9.99 -25.67
CA ILE A 114 1.48 10.25 -25.20
C ILE A 114 0.97 9.03 -24.42
N LYS A 115 0.53 9.25 -23.18
CA LYS A 115 0.10 8.22 -22.20
C LYS A 115 -1.07 7.31 -22.64
N THR A 116 -1.79 7.65 -23.71
CA THR A 116 -3.08 7.03 -24.08
C THR A 116 -3.02 6.12 -25.30
N ALA A 117 -1.84 5.81 -25.83
CA ALA A 117 -1.73 5.16 -27.14
C ALA A 117 -2.08 3.66 -27.14
N ASN A 118 -1.89 2.93 -26.04
CA ASN A 118 -1.95 1.46 -26.05
C ASN A 118 -3.02 0.91 -25.10
N PRO A 119 -4.32 0.87 -25.42
CA PRO A 119 -5.31 0.27 -24.53
C PRO A 119 -4.95 -1.18 -24.19
N ILE A 120 -5.29 -1.63 -22.96
CA ILE A 120 -5.09 -3.04 -22.55
C ILE A 120 -5.84 -3.91 -23.57
N PRO A 121 -5.16 -4.90 -24.20
CA PRO A 121 -5.78 -5.71 -25.23
C PRO A 121 -6.91 -6.56 -24.66
N LYS A 122 -7.96 -6.80 -25.45
CA LYS A 122 -9.15 -7.55 -25.01
C LYS A 122 -8.84 -8.93 -24.46
N LYS A 123 -7.82 -9.60 -25.03
CA LYS A 123 -7.33 -10.90 -24.57
C LYS A 123 -6.93 -10.89 -23.10
N GLU A 124 -6.28 -9.81 -22.65
CA GLU A 124 -5.90 -9.64 -21.24
C GLU A 124 -7.12 -9.34 -20.37
N LEU A 125 -8.13 -8.67 -20.90
CA LEU A 125 -9.41 -8.45 -20.20
C LEU A 125 -10.24 -9.74 -20.08
N GLU A 126 -9.96 -10.73 -20.92
CA GLU A 126 -10.55 -12.07 -20.92
C GLU A 126 -9.71 -13.07 -20.12
N ASP A 127 -8.74 -12.59 -19.33
CA ASP A 127 -7.82 -13.38 -18.48
C ASP A 127 -6.99 -14.43 -19.27
N GLU A 128 -6.71 -14.18 -20.54
CA GLU A 128 -5.79 -15.02 -21.33
C GLU A 128 -4.34 -14.91 -20.81
N PRO A 129 -3.54 -15.98 -20.91
CA PRO A 129 -2.15 -15.95 -20.47
C PRO A 129 -1.31 -14.96 -21.27
N ILE A 130 -0.54 -14.13 -20.57
CA ILE A 130 0.38 -13.14 -21.14
C ILE A 130 1.82 -13.62 -21.09
N ASP A 131 2.60 -13.27 -22.12
CA ASP A 131 4.06 -13.43 -22.07
C ASP A 131 4.70 -12.24 -21.37
N VAL A 132 5.04 -12.43 -20.10
CA VAL A 132 5.66 -11.41 -19.24
C VAL A 132 7.01 -10.91 -19.77
N ASN A 133 7.75 -11.72 -20.52
CA ASN A 133 9.08 -11.36 -21.03
C ASN A 133 9.01 -10.42 -22.24
N SER A 134 7.84 -10.36 -22.89
CA SER A 134 7.61 -9.48 -24.04
C SER A 134 7.28 -8.04 -23.65
N LEU A 135 6.99 -7.79 -22.36
CA LEU A 135 6.53 -6.50 -21.87
C LEU A 135 7.68 -5.51 -21.71
N ASN A 136 7.52 -4.32 -22.29
CA ASN A 136 8.41 -3.21 -22.03
C ASN A 136 8.03 -2.48 -20.73
N THR A 137 8.93 -1.66 -20.19
CA THR A 137 8.68 -0.82 -19.00
C THR A 137 7.40 0.01 -19.14
N TYR A 138 7.11 0.56 -20.32
CA TYR A 138 5.88 1.31 -20.56
C TYR A 138 4.61 0.44 -20.41
N ASP A 139 4.67 -0.79 -20.91
CA ASP A 139 3.58 -1.76 -20.84
C ASP A 139 3.31 -2.20 -19.40
N ILE A 140 4.37 -2.37 -18.61
CA ILE A 140 4.30 -2.69 -17.18
C ILE A 140 3.70 -1.53 -16.40
N LEU A 141 4.21 -0.31 -16.61
CA LEU A 141 3.70 0.90 -15.93
C LEU A 141 2.23 1.16 -16.25
N GLN A 142 1.80 0.81 -17.46
CA GLN A 142 0.40 0.96 -17.85
C GLN A 142 -0.52 -0.05 -17.15
N ARG A 143 -0.07 -1.30 -16.94
CA ARG A 143 -0.84 -2.34 -16.23
C ARG A 143 -0.87 -2.14 -14.72
N ALA A 144 0.18 -1.52 -14.17
CA ALA A 144 0.29 -1.28 -12.73
C ALA A 144 -0.57 -0.09 -12.23
N ARG A 145 -1.29 0.59 -13.14
CA ARG A 145 -2.12 1.76 -12.85
C ARG A 145 -3.59 1.39 -12.77
#